data_AF-A0A7J3Y091-F1
#
_entry.id   AF-A0A7J3Y091-F1
#
_cell.length_a   1.000
_cell.length_b   1.000
_cell.length_c   1.000
_cell.angle_alpha   90.00
_cell.angle_beta   90.00
_cell.angle_gamma   90.00
#
_symmetry.space_group_name_H-M   'P 1'
#
loop_
_entity.id
_entity.type
_entity.pdbx_description
1 polymer ?
#
loop_
_entity_poly.entity_id
_entity_poly.type
_entity_poly.pdbx_seq_one_letter_code
_entity_poly.pdbx_strand_id
1 'polypeptide(L)'
;MLEKALPLVLIVLVVAELAYGAVFTYYSAKITASPVPPPIVLGAGVSPYCVSMTRTARTAIAYTDFETYPVPGWRSDGGTWSLTTGYKGYGLQGTDNNRGIGSASQYYYNTALSSYTSLWVTVKTKLVSGSGWQGIVLINSGLNSVFTSEIDTYYGNYLEIWYYSRGTGWMLENYVQIQNYNPASWYVIVVSYSVTTTSTSINAYLYDTSGNLVASVSWSGRYYFTPTYLGVEVDDVTAVFDDFEVSTGDPRFVTVNNTIPGYTVSIGDNLGNIVAAITASSSTTQLSVVTDVVVGTGVDGNITVKYPDGTICLVYKPASGDTILGGDIYTITQGSLVASFGANYTSASVRATIWVSNGNSTGIIFLSASNNDSSKPYYARLILDSSTSTVSGLTCNVTLYTSTATSTPITVSSGQIVSSATSFIQIPAGGSANLSFTGYASSTGLTMRLNMLLEYCSQPGEQGVCVYYPVSLTLNS
;
A
#
# COMPACT_ATOMS: atom_id res chain seq x y z
N MET A 1 52.63 65.51 77.86
CA MET A 1 53.36 64.45 77.11
C MET A 1 52.38 63.64 76.26
N LEU A 2 51.69 64.26 75.28
CA LEU A 2 50.79 63.53 74.38
C LEU A 2 50.56 64.27 73.03
N GLU A 3 51.60 64.85 72.44
CA GLU A 3 51.48 65.63 71.18
C GLU A 3 52.47 65.20 70.06
N LYS A 4 53.22 64.10 70.23
CA LYS A 4 54.20 63.65 69.22
C LYS A 4 53.96 62.25 68.62
N ALA A 5 52.87 61.56 68.98
CA ALA A 5 52.59 60.20 68.51
C ALA A 5 51.61 60.11 67.33
N LEU A 6 50.85 61.17 67.04
CA LEU A 6 49.79 61.15 66.02
C LEU A 6 50.29 61.19 64.55
N PRO A 7 51.36 61.94 64.19
CA PRO A 7 51.82 62.00 62.79
C PRO A 7 52.52 60.72 62.32
N LEU A 8 53.16 59.98 63.23
CA LEU A 8 53.94 58.79 62.89
C LEU A 8 53.04 57.58 62.61
N VAL A 9 51.93 57.46 63.32
CA VAL A 9 50.92 56.40 63.10
C VAL A 9 50.20 56.61 61.76
N LEU A 10 49.96 57.86 61.35
CA LEU A 10 49.30 58.17 60.08
C LEU A 10 50.19 57.86 58.86
N ILE A 11 51.51 58.07 58.95
CA ILE A 11 52.45 57.76 57.85
C ILE A 11 52.62 56.24 57.67
N VAL A 12 52.65 55.47 58.76
CA VAL A 12 52.76 54.00 58.69
C VAL A 12 51.49 53.36 58.09
N LEU A 13 50.30 53.91 58.38
CA LEU A 13 49.04 53.47 57.78
C LEU A 13 48.92 53.82 56.29
N VAL A 14 49.37 55.01 55.87
CA VAL A 14 49.32 55.42 54.45
C VAL A 14 50.34 54.66 53.59
N VAL A 15 51.51 54.30 54.13
CA VAL A 15 52.50 53.47 53.40
C VAL A 15 52.06 52.00 53.32
N ALA A 16 51.34 51.50 54.33
CA ALA A 16 50.75 50.16 54.29
C ALA A 16 49.60 50.05 53.28
N GLU A 17 48.81 51.12 53.06
CA GLU A 17 47.77 51.15 52.04
C GLU A 17 48.31 51.37 50.62
N LEU A 18 49.44 52.09 50.44
CA LEU A 18 50.10 52.23 49.13
C LEU A 18 50.79 50.95 48.65
N ALA A 19 51.09 50.01 49.55
CA ALA A 19 51.67 48.71 49.20
C ALA A 19 50.63 47.67 48.72
N TYR A 20 49.33 47.97 48.85
CA TYR A 20 48.23 47.22 48.21
C TYR A 20 47.81 47.87 46.89
N GLY A 21 48.78 48.35 46.11
CA GLY A 21 48.61 48.45 44.67
C GLY A 21 48.43 47.04 44.12
N ALA A 22 47.18 46.62 43.94
CA ALA A 22 46.83 45.37 43.30
C ALA A 22 47.58 45.25 41.96
N VAL A 23 48.62 44.41 41.93
CA VAL A 23 49.23 43.95 40.69
C VAL A 23 48.22 43.02 40.04
N PHE A 24 47.28 43.59 39.29
CA PHE A 24 46.51 42.83 38.33
C PHE A 24 47.47 42.41 37.22
N THR A 25 48.09 41.25 37.36
CA THR A 25 48.69 40.56 36.22
C THR A 25 47.56 40.02 35.36
N TYR A 26 47.26 40.72 34.27
CA TYR A 26 46.46 40.17 33.19
C TYR A 26 47.35 39.21 32.40
N TYR A 27 47.26 37.91 32.67
CA TYR A 27 47.75 36.93 31.71
C TYR A 27 46.83 36.99 30.50
N SER A 28 47.33 37.45 29.36
CA SER A 28 46.61 37.34 28.10
C SER A 28 46.42 35.85 27.80
N ALA A 29 45.25 35.30 28.12
CA ALA A 29 44.87 33.97 27.69
C ALA A 29 44.70 34.02 26.16
N LYS A 30 45.70 33.55 25.44
CA LYS A 30 45.59 33.36 23.99
C LYS A 30 44.80 32.08 23.75
N ILE A 31 43.48 32.17 23.84
CA ILE A 31 42.57 31.07 23.50
C ILE A 31 42.61 30.93 21.98
N THR A 32 43.25 29.87 21.51
CA THR A 32 43.18 29.49 20.10
C THR A 32 42.04 28.50 19.97
N ALA A 33 40.86 28.98 19.58
CA ALA A 33 39.75 28.12 19.22
C ALA A 33 39.90 27.74 17.74
N SER A 34 40.24 26.48 17.47
CA SER A 34 40.13 25.94 16.11
C SER A 34 38.72 25.41 15.93
N PRO A 35 37.97 25.83 14.88
CA PRO A 35 36.71 25.19 14.54
C PRO A 35 36.96 23.71 14.31
N VAL A 36 36.22 22.86 15.03
CA VAL A 36 36.16 21.43 14.74
C VAL A 36 35.03 21.25 13.72
N PRO A 37 35.20 20.35 12.72
CA PRO A 37 34.10 20.03 11.82
C PRO A 37 32.82 19.68 12.60
N PRO A 38 31.65 20.12 12.12
CA PRO A 38 30.40 19.80 12.77
C PRO A 38 30.21 18.29 12.91
N PRO A 39 29.83 17.77 14.09
CA PRO A 39 29.67 16.34 14.30
C PRO A 39 28.48 15.78 13.53
N ILE A 40 27.41 16.56 13.40
CA ILE A 40 26.27 16.23 12.54
C ILE A 40 26.45 16.89 11.18
N VAL A 41 26.27 16.13 10.11
CA VAL A 41 26.28 16.61 8.72
C VAL A 41 25.03 16.16 7.98
N LEU A 42 24.51 17.01 7.10
CA LEU A 42 23.37 16.70 6.25
C LEU A 42 23.80 15.96 4.98
N GLY A 43 23.07 14.91 4.63
CA GLY A 43 23.24 14.13 3.42
C GLY A 43 21.98 14.12 2.55
N ALA A 44 22.14 13.66 1.32
CA ALA A 44 21.01 13.48 0.41
C ALA A 44 20.03 12.44 0.96
N GLY A 45 18.75 12.65 0.61
CA GLY A 45 17.69 11.66 0.81
C GLY A 45 17.76 10.52 -0.20
N VAL A 46 16.68 9.73 -0.26
CA VAL A 46 16.58 8.57 -1.16
C VAL A 46 15.94 8.98 -2.48
N SER A 47 16.54 8.57 -3.61
CA SER A 47 16.03 8.82 -4.95
C SER A 47 16.33 7.62 -5.88
N PRO A 48 15.46 7.28 -6.86
CA PRO A 48 14.14 7.87 -7.13
C PRO A 48 13.14 7.59 -6.00
N TYR A 49 12.08 8.41 -5.93
CA TYR A 49 10.95 8.20 -5.03
C TYR A 49 9.63 8.15 -5.81
N CYS A 50 8.54 7.76 -5.14
CA CYS A 50 7.22 7.60 -5.74
C CYS A 50 6.43 8.91 -5.63
N VAL A 51 6.07 9.52 -6.76
CA VAL A 51 5.24 10.73 -6.76
C VAL A 51 3.78 10.35 -6.69
N SER A 52 3.28 9.63 -7.69
CA SER A 52 1.85 9.28 -7.82
C SER A 52 1.69 7.88 -8.39
N MET A 53 0.47 7.36 -8.37
CA MET A 53 0.09 6.14 -9.09
C MET A 53 -1.22 6.37 -9.83
N THR A 54 -1.36 5.71 -10.98
CA THR A 54 -2.58 5.78 -11.79
C THR A 54 -2.90 4.40 -12.34
N ARG A 55 -4.18 4.01 -12.30
CA ARG A 55 -4.65 2.82 -13.04
C ARG A 55 -4.63 3.14 -14.53
N THR A 56 -3.75 2.48 -15.27
CA THR A 56 -3.58 2.68 -16.71
C THR A 56 -4.43 1.72 -17.55
N ALA A 57 -4.82 0.58 -16.99
CA ALA A 57 -5.78 -0.33 -17.62
C ALA A 57 -6.55 -1.13 -16.57
N ARG A 58 -7.73 -1.62 -16.97
CA ARG A 58 -8.55 -2.60 -16.27
C ARG A 58 -8.99 -3.63 -17.30
N THR A 59 -8.82 -4.90 -16.96
CA THR A 59 -9.22 -6.00 -17.84
C THR A 59 -10.58 -6.60 -17.46
N ALA A 60 -11.02 -6.39 -16.22
CA ALA A 60 -12.34 -6.75 -15.72
C ALA A 60 -13.46 -6.08 -16.55
N ILE A 61 -14.42 -6.90 -16.98
CA ILE A 61 -15.64 -6.49 -17.71
C ILE A 61 -16.79 -6.31 -16.73
N ALA A 62 -16.95 -7.27 -15.82
CA ALA A 62 -17.98 -7.29 -14.80
C ALA A 62 -17.43 -7.94 -13.54
N TYR A 63 -17.82 -7.43 -12.39
CA TYR A 63 -17.46 -8.01 -11.10
C TYR A 63 -18.57 -7.76 -10.09
N THR A 64 -18.61 -8.57 -9.04
CA THR A 64 -19.49 -8.38 -7.90
C THR A 64 -18.92 -9.14 -6.70
N ASP A 65 -18.96 -8.49 -5.55
CA ASP A 65 -18.68 -9.10 -4.25
C ASP A 65 -19.98 -9.50 -3.52
N PHE A 66 -21.10 -9.49 -4.25
CA PHE A 66 -22.42 -9.90 -3.78
C PHE A 66 -22.91 -9.19 -2.51
N GLU A 67 -22.49 -7.94 -2.29
CA GLU A 67 -22.91 -7.10 -1.18
C GLU A 67 -24.40 -6.68 -1.22
N THR A 68 -25.12 -6.99 -2.31
CA THR A 68 -26.55 -6.70 -2.47
C THR A 68 -27.27 -7.81 -3.22
N TYR A 69 -28.57 -7.97 -2.95
CA TYR A 69 -29.44 -8.89 -3.69
C TYR A 69 -30.84 -8.29 -3.89
N PRO A 70 -31.47 -8.44 -5.07
CA PRO A 70 -30.88 -9.02 -6.29
C PRO A 70 -29.73 -8.16 -6.83
N VAL A 71 -28.70 -8.80 -7.38
CA VAL A 71 -27.56 -8.08 -7.97
C VAL A 71 -28.03 -7.40 -9.27
N PRO A 72 -27.84 -6.08 -9.43
CA PRO A 72 -28.23 -5.39 -10.66
C PRO A 72 -27.59 -6.00 -11.90
N GLY A 73 -28.39 -6.28 -12.92
CA GLY A 73 -27.92 -6.89 -14.18
C GLY A 73 -27.71 -8.40 -14.14
N TRP A 74 -28.04 -9.07 -13.02
CA TRP A 74 -28.00 -10.53 -12.90
C TRP A 74 -29.39 -11.15 -13.01
N ARG A 75 -29.43 -12.43 -13.40
CA ARG A 75 -30.66 -13.21 -13.56
C ARG A 75 -30.46 -14.61 -12.97
N SER A 76 -31.53 -15.14 -12.36
CA SER A 76 -31.61 -16.55 -11.97
C SER A 76 -32.31 -17.38 -13.04
N ASP A 77 -31.83 -18.61 -13.21
CA ASP A 77 -32.51 -19.69 -13.91
C ASP A 77 -32.51 -20.92 -13.00
N GLY A 78 -33.65 -21.17 -12.35
CA GLY A 78 -33.72 -22.11 -11.22
C GLY A 78 -33.15 -21.56 -9.91
N GLY A 79 -33.13 -22.44 -8.91
CA GLY A 79 -32.58 -22.23 -7.59
C GLY A 79 -33.41 -21.31 -6.68
N THR A 80 -32.99 -21.24 -5.43
CA THR A 80 -33.34 -20.16 -4.50
C THR A 80 -32.06 -19.41 -4.16
N TRP A 81 -32.08 -18.08 -4.34
CA TRP A 81 -30.91 -17.23 -4.20
C TRP A 81 -31.17 -16.13 -3.16
N SER A 82 -30.18 -15.84 -2.30
CA SER A 82 -30.30 -14.84 -1.23
C SER A 82 -28.94 -14.36 -0.73
N LEU A 83 -28.93 -13.22 -0.01
CA LEU A 83 -27.75 -12.79 0.74
C LEU A 83 -27.51 -13.67 1.96
N THR A 84 -26.24 -13.93 2.23
CA THR A 84 -25.76 -14.56 3.46
C THR A 84 -24.40 -13.95 3.85
N THR A 85 -23.74 -14.46 4.88
CA THR A 85 -22.36 -14.06 5.21
C THR A 85 -21.38 -14.59 4.16
N GLY A 86 -20.63 -13.68 3.53
CA GLY A 86 -19.61 -13.98 2.52
C GLY A 86 -18.27 -14.37 3.12
N TYR A 87 -17.24 -14.42 2.28
CA TYR A 87 -15.85 -14.52 2.71
C TYR A 87 -15.44 -13.23 3.42
N LYS A 88 -15.86 -12.09 2.87
CA LYS A 88 -15.84 -10.77 3.50
C LYS A 88 -17.23 -10.16 3.32
N GLY A 89 -17.75 -9.48 4.34
CA GLY A 89 -19.08 -8.88 4.25
C GLY A 89 -20.20 -9.88 3.93
N TYR A 90 -20.98 -9.59 2.89
CA TYR A 90 -22.06 -10.46 2.42
C TYR A 90 -21.62 -11.31 1.22
N GLY A 91 -22.34 -12.39 0.96
CA GLY A 91 -22.12 -13.25 -0.19
C GLY A 91 -23.45 -13.75 -0.76
N LEU A 92 -23.40 -14.35 -1.94
CA LEU A 92 -24.56 -14.93 -2.60
C LEU A 92 -24.70 -16.41 -2.21
N GLN A 93 -25.79 -16.77 -1.53
CA GLN A 93 -26.15 -18.16 -1.30
C GLN A 93 -27.08 -18.66 -2.40
N GLY A 94 -26.76 -19.83 -2.97
CA GLY A 94 -27.63 -20.56 -3.89
C GLY A 94 -27.98 -21.94 -3.33
N THR A 95 -29.25 -22.31 -3.42
CA THR A 95 -29.74 -23.67 -3.17
C THR A 95 -30.42 -24.19 -4.42
N ASP A 96 -29.98 -25.35 -4.92
CA ASP A 96 -30.59 -25.97 -6.08
C ASP A 96 -32.07 -26.33 -5.84
N ASN A 97 -32.87 -26.27 -6.90
CA ASN A 97 -34.26 -26.75 -6.92
C ASN A 97 -34.61 -27.53 -8.18
N ASN A 98 -33.61 -27.98 -8.95
CA ASN A 98 -33.77 -28.78 -10.15
C ASN A 98 -34.54 -28.10 -11.31
N ARG A 99 -34.45 -26.76 -11.44
CA ARG A 99 -35.23 -26.00 -12.45
C ARG A 99 -34.44 -25.21 -13.48
N GLY A 100 -33.12 -25.10 -13.35
CA GLY A 100 -32.31 -24.43 -14.36
C GLY A 100 -31.89 -25.37 -15.48
N ILE A 101 -30.85 -24.98 -16.21
CA ILE A 101 -30.35 -25.73 -17.38
C ILE A 101 -29.74 -27.04 -16.90
N GLY A 102 -30.17 -28.16 -17.50
CA GLY A 102 -29.68 -29.49 -17.11
C GLY A 102 -30.14 -29.95 -15.73
N SER A 103 -31.17 -29.32 -15.16
CA SER A 103 -31.57 -29.48 -13.75
C SER A 103 -30.58 -28.91 -12.74
N ALA A 104 -29.49 -28.26 -13.15
CA ALA A 104 -28.70 -27.45 -12.25
C ALA A 104 -29.26 -26.02 -12.19
N SER A 105 -29.03 -25.28 -11.10
CA SER A 105 -29.54 -23.92 -10.93
C SER A 105 -28.46 -22.87 -11.15
N GLN A 106 -28.72 -21.90 -12.01
CA GLN A 106 -27.76 -20.86 -12.40
C GLN A 106 -28.15 -19.46 -11.89
N TYR A 107 -27.14 -18.66 -11.53
CA TYR A 107 -27.26 -17.22 -11.36
C TYR A 107 -26.17 -16.53 -12.17
N TYR A 108 -26.54 -15.71 -13.15
CA TYR A 108 -25.59 -15.22 -14.16
C TYR A 108 -25.76 -13.75 -14.48
N TYR A 109 -24.64 -13.15 -14.92
CA TYR A 109 -24.63 -11.80 -15.45
C TYR A 109 -25.34 -11.76 -16.80
N ASN A 110 -26.50 -11.10 -16.85
CA ASN A 110 -27.43 -11.11 -17.98
C ASN A 110 -27.07 -10.06 -19.05
N THR A 111 -25.77 -9.98 -19.38
CA THR A 111 -25.25 -9.21 -20.51
C THR A 111 -24.54 -10.17 -21.45
N ALA A 112 -24.85 -10.10 -22.74
CA ALA A 112 -24.26 -10.98 -23.73
C ALA A 112 -22.76 -10.65 -23.95
N LEU A 113 -21.91 -11.66 -23.77
CA LEU A 113 -20.46 -11.61 -23.93
C LEU A 113 -19.96 -12.43 -25.12
N SER A 114 -20.86 -12.84 -26.01
CA SER A 114 -20.55 -13.69 -27.18
C SER A 114 -19.64 -13.06 -28.24
N SER A 115 -19.37 -11.75 -28.12
CA SER A 115 -18.37 -11.05 -28.95
C SER A 115 -16.93 -11.37 -28.53
N TYR A 116 -16.70 -11.88 -27.31
CA TYR A 116 -15.38 -12.26 -26.83
C TYR A 116 -15.08 -13.72 -27.17
N THR A 117 -13.94 -13.96 -27.81
CA THR A 117 -13.47 -15.32 -28.14
C THR A 117 -12.61 -15.92 -27.03
N SER A 118 -12.25 -15.17 -26.01
CA SER A 118 -11.53 -15.66 -24.84
C SER A 118 -11.76 -14.72 -23.68
N LEU A 119 -12.08 -15.29 -22.51
CA LEU A 119 -12.21 -14.57 -21.26
C LEU A 119 -11.70 -15.44 -20.11
N TRP A 120 -11.47 -14.78 -18.99
CA TRP A 120 -11.26 -15.35 -17.68
C TRP A 120 -12.50 -15.12 -16.83
N VAL A 121 -12.82 -16.08 -15.96
CA VAL A 121 -13.89 -15.99 -14.98
C VAL A 121 -13.34 -16.50 -13.65
N THR A 122 -13.65 -15.83 -12.56
CA THR A 122 -13.26 -16.29 -11.23
C THR A 122 -14.39 -16.09 -10.26
N VAL A 123 -14.45 -16.97 -9.27
CA VAL A 123 -15.36 -16.87 -8.13
C VAL A 123 -14.76 -17.59 -6.93
N LYS A 124 -15.02 -17.06 -5.76
CA LYS A 124 -14.78 -17.75 -4.50
C LYS A 124 -16.05 -18.50 -4.10
N THR A 125 -15.93 -19.75 -3.69
CA THR A 125 -17.08 -20.58 -3.30
C THR A 125 -16.81 -21.41 -2.05
N LYS A 126 -17.88 -21.71 -1.32
CA LYS A 126 -17.87 -22.59 -0.15
C LYS A 126 -19.15 -23.40 -0.09
N LEU A 127 -19.02 -24.71 0.15
CA LEU A 127 -20.15 -25.60 0.39
C LEU A 127 -20.80 -25.26 1.75
N VAL A 128 -22.13 -25.21 1.79
CA VAL A 128 -22.92 -25.07 3.02
C VAL A 128 -23.51 -26.41 3.43
N SER A 129 -24.16 -27.10 2.50
CA SER A 129 -24.82 -28.38 2.73
C SER A 129 -25.10 -29.11 1.42
N GLY A 130 -25.44 -30.40 1.53
CA GLY A 130 -25.70 -31.27 0.37
C GLY A 130 -24.46 -32.02 -0.10
N SER A 131 -24.61 -32.68 -1.24
CA SER A 131 -23.56 -33.46 -1.90
C SER A 131 -23.85 -33.42 -3.39
N GLY A 132 -23.01 -32.73 -4.14
CA GLY A 132 -23.22 -32.41 -5.55
C GLY A 132 -22.19 -31.40 -6.04
N TRP A 133 -22.59 -30.47 -6.90
CA TRP A 133 -21.67 -29.61 -7.64
C TRP A 133 -21.90 -28.12 -7.39
N GLN A 134 -20.81 -27.36 -7.29
CA GLN A 134 -20.85 -25.91 -7.25
C GLN A 134 -19.66 -25.30 -7.98
N GLY A 135 -19.90 -24.24 -8.76
CA GLY A 135 -18.82 -23.57 -9.46
C GLY A 135 -19.24 -22.50 -10.46
N ILE A 136 -18.46 -22.38 -11.52
CA ILE A 136 -18.63 -21.40 -12.60
C ILE A 136 -19.40 -22.05 -13.75
N VAL A 137 -20.33 -21.30 -14.34
CA VAL A 137 -21.06 -21.70 -15.54
C VAL A 137 -20.82 -20.74 -16.71
N LEU A 138 -20.63 -21.32 -17.90
CA LEU A 138 -20.62 -20.66 -19.19
C LEU A 138 -21.88 -21.08 -19.95
N ILE A 139 -22.76 -20.13 -20.29
CA ILE A 139 -24.08 -20.40 -20.88
C ILE A 139 -24.14 -19.86 -22.30
N ASN A 140 -24.72 -20.62 -23.23
CA ASN A 140 -24.93 -20.14 -24.60
C ASN A 140 -26.11 -19.15 -24.71
N SER A 141 -26.22 -18.48 -25.85
CA SER A 141 -27.30 -17.50 -26.11
C SER A 141 -28.70 -18.10 -26.08
N GLY A 142 -28.83 -19.40 -26.37
CA GLY A 142 -30.09 -20.14 -26.40
C GLY A 142 -30.58 -20.61 -25.03
N LEU A 143 -29.81 -20.43 -23.95
CA LEU A 143 -30.11 -20.92 -22.61
C LEU A 143 -30.47 -22.42 -22.60
N ASN A 144 -29.77 -23.21 -23.41
CA ASN A 144 -30.08 -24.64 -23.60
C ASN A 144 -28.83 -25.53 -23.64
N SER A 145 -27.65 -24.94 -23.46
CA SER A 145 -26.38 -25.66 -23.32
C SER A 145 -25.43 -24.86 -22.44
N VAL A 146 -24.65 -25.57 -21.63
CA VAL A 146 -23.67 -24.97 -20.71
C VAL A 146 -22.38 -25.74 -20.68
N PHE A 147 -21.29 -25.05 -20.34
CA PHE A 147 -20.12 -25.67 -19.74
C PHE A 147 -20.05 -25.26 -18.27
N THR A 148 -19.68 -26.19 -17.40
CA THR A 148 -19.40 -25.90 -15.98
C THR A 148 -17.94 -26.18 -15.67
N SER A 149 -17.43 -25.50 -14.65
CA SER A 149 -16.17 -25.81 -14.02
C SER A 149 -16.37 -25.72 -12.52
N GLU A 150 -16.40 -26.87 -11.87
CA GLU A 150 -17.07 -27.02 -10.59
C GLU A 150 -16.39 -28.04 -9.67
N ILE A 151 -16.65 -27.87 -8.38
CA ILE A 151 -16.21 -28.78 -7.34
C ILE A 151 -17.30 -29.83 -7.15
N ASP A 152 -17.00 -31.09 -7.49
CA ASP A 152 -17.83 -32.25 -7.19
C ASP A 152 -17.56 -32.74 -5.77
N THR A 153 -18.59 -32.78 -4.93
CA THR A 153 -18.52 -33.32 -3.57
C THR A 153 -19.21 -34.67 -3.40
N TYR A 154 -19.86 -35.17 -4.45
CA TYR A 154 -20.60 -36.43 -4.47
C TYR A 154 -19.72 -37.63 -4.79
N TYR A 155 -18.90 -37.58 -5.85
CA TYR A 155 -18.16 -38.75 -6.33
C TYR A 155 -16.71 -38.84 -5.85
N GLY A 156 -16.18 -37.79 -5.19
CA GLY A 156 -14.89 -37.91 -4.52
C GLY A 156 -14.09 -36.64 -4.32
N ASN A 157 -14.67 -35.44 -4.38
CA ASN A 157 -13.94 -34.17 -4.22
C ASN A 157 -13.03 -33.88 -5.42
N TYR A 158 -13.65 -33.75 -6.60
CA TYR A 158 -12.97 -33.46 -7.86
C TYR A 158 -13.21 -32.01 -8.29
N LEU A 159 -12.25 -31.45 -9.04
CA LEU A 159 -12.50 -30.32 -9.91
C LEU A 159 -12.84 -30.88 -11.29
N GLU A 160 -14.04 -30.60 -11.77
CA GLU A 160 -14.60 -31.20 -12.99
C GLU A 160 -14.91 -30.12 -14.03
N ILE A 161 -14.89 -30.52 -15.29
CA ILE A 161 -15.44 -29.77 -16.42
C ILE A 161 -16.54 -30.63 -17.02
N TRP A 162 -17.77 -30.11 -17.04
CA TRP A 162 -18.89 -30.75 -17.72
C TRP A 162 -19.40 -29.92 -18.88
N TYR A 163 -20.06 -30.62 -19.80
CA TYR A 163 -20.87 -30.02 -20.83
C TYR A 163 -22.30 -30.57 -20.75
N TYR A 164 -23.28 -29.68 -20.82
CA TYR A 164 -24.67 -30.05 -21.01
C TYR A 164 -25.18 -29.48 -22.33
N SER A 165 -25.96 -30.30 -23.04
CA SER A 165 -26.88 -29.80 -24.05
C SER A 165 -28.20 -30.52 -23.95
N ARG A 166 -29.30 -29.80 -24.20
CA ARG A 166 -30.66 -30.38 -24.23
C ARG A 166 -30.78 -31.60 -25.17
N GLY A 167 -29.93 -31.68 -26.20
CA GLY A 167 -29.91 -32.81 -27.15
C GLY A 167 -29.09 -34.03 -26.71
N THR A 168 -28.09 -33.86 -25.85
CA THR A 168 -27.12 -34.92 -25.48
C THR A 168 -27.13 -35.26 -23.99
N GLY A 169 -27.73 -34.42 -23.15
CA GLY A 169 -27.59 -34.51 -21.70
C GLY A 169 -26.22 -34.04 -21.21
N TRP A 170 -25.93 -34.36 -19.95
CA TRP A 170 -24.65 -34.10 -19.30
C TRP A 170 -23.56 -35.04 -19.78
N MET A 171 -22.37 -34.49 -20.03
CA MET A 171 -21.16 -35.21 -20.39
C MET A 171 -19.99 -34.70 -19.56
N LEU A 172 -19.32 -35.59 -18.84
CA LEU A 172 -18.10 -35.28 -18.11
C LEU A 172 -16.97 -35.18 -19.13
N GLU A 173 -16.37 -34.00 -19.23
CA GLU A 173 -15.37 -33.72 -20.25
C GLU A 173 -13.95 -33.96 -19.73
N ASN A 174 -13.67 -33.54 -18.49
CA ASN A 174 -12.43 -33.91 -17.79
C ASN A 174 -12.56 -33.66 -16.28
N TYR A 175 -11.69 -34.27 -15.46
CA TYR A 175 -11.67 -34.08 -14.01
C TYR A 175 -10.28 -34.29 -13.40
N VAL A 176 -10.09 -33.78 -12.18
CA VAL A 176 -8.88 -34.01 -11.37
C VAL A 176 -9.23 -34.02 -9.89
N GLN A 177 -8.57 -34.88 -9.10
CA GLN A 177 -8.77 -34.95 -7.66
C GLN A 177 -8.29 -33.66 -6.97
N ILE A 178 -9.10 -33.11 -6.06
CA ILE A 178 -8.69 -31.97 -5.23
C ILE A 178 -7.85 -32.47 -4.06
N GLN A 179 -6.66 -31.89 -3.90
CA GLN A 179 -5.76 -32.23 -2.80
C GLN A 179 -6.30 -31.68 -1.48
N ASN A 180 -6.45 -32.55 -0.47
CA ASN A 180 -6.86 -32.18 0.90
C ASN A 180 -8.15 -31.34 0.96
N TYR A 181 -9.16 -31.70 0.17
CA TYR A 181 -10.43 -30.99 0.17
C TYR A 181 -11.09 -30.96 1.55
N ASN A 182 -11.59 -29.79 1.94
CA ASN A 182 -12.35 -29.55 3.15
C ASN A 182 -13.61 -28.76 2.82
N PRO A 183 -14.82 -29.34 2.93
CA PRO A 183 -16.07 -28.65 2.59
C PRO A 183 -16.37 -27.42 3.47
N ALA A 184 -15.74 -27.29 4.64
CA ALA A 184 -15.89 -26.12 5.49
C ALA A 184 -15.02 -24.92 5.08
N SER A 185 -14.09 -25.13 4.13
CA SER A 185 -13.17 -24.10 3.62
C SER A 185 -13.75 -23.37 2.42
N TRP A 186 -13.27 -22.14 2.21
CA TRP A 186 -13.45 -21.44 0.94
C TRP A 186 -12.41 -21.88 -0.08
N TYR A 187 -12.79 -21.85 -1.35
CA TYR A 187 -11.90 -22.09 -2.48
C TYR A 187 -12.14 -21.05 -3.57
N VAL A 188 -11.12 -20.77 -4.37
CA VAL A 188 -11.24 -19.87 -5.53
C VAL A 188 -11.12 -20.69 -6.80
N ILE A 189 -12.16 -20.66 -7.62
CA ILE A 189 -12.19 -21.27 -8.95
C ILE A 189 -11.82 -20.19 -9.96
N VAL A 190 -10.80 -20.43 -10.77
CA VAL A 190 -10.41 -19.56 -11.89
C VAL A 190 -10.52 -20.37 -13.17
N VAL A 191 -11.31 -19.87 -14.11
CA VAL A 191 -11.53 -20.47 -15.42
C VAL A 191 -11.01 -19.54 -16.50
N SER A 192 -10.24 -20.06 -17.45
CA SER A 192 -9.98 -19.39 -18.72
C SER A 192 -10.55 -20.21 -19.85
N TYR A 193 -11.24 -19.56 -20.78
CA TYR A 193 -11.70 -20.22 -21.99
C TYR A 193 -11.20 -19.52 -23.25
N SER A 194 -11.13 -20.28 -24.34
CA SER A 194 -10.97 -19.74 -25.68
C SER A 194 -11.85 -20.50 -26.66
N VAL A 195 -12.41 -19.78 -27.62
CA VAL A 195 -13.31 -20.28 -28.65
C VAL A 195 -12.73 -19.95 -30.01
N THR A 196 -12.61 -20.97 -30.84
CA THR A 196 -12.34 -20.84 -32.28
C THR A 196 -13.60 -21.18 -33.05
N THR A 197 -13.57 -21.06 -34.38
CA THR A 197 -14.67 -21.47 -35.25
C THR A 197 -15.01 -22.96 -35.18
N THR A 198 -14.12 -23.79 -34.61
CA THR A 198 -14.25 -25.26 -34.61
C THR A 198 -14.03 -25.91 -33.26
N SER A 199 -13.67 -25.17 -32.22
CA SER A 199 -13.32 -25.74 -30.93
C SER A 199 -13.53 -24.76 -29.79
N THR A 200 -13.79 -25.31 -28.61
CA THR A 200 -13.78 -24.61 -27.34
C THR A 200 -12.74 -25.27 -26.46
N SER A 201 -11.91 -24.47 -25.81
CA SER A 201 -10.90 -24.92 -24.84
C SER A 201 -11.13 -24.21 -23.51
N ILE A 202 -11.06 -24.97 -22.41
CA ILE A 202 -11.32 -24.51 -21.04
C ILE A 202 -10.17 -24.99 -20.16
N ASN A 203 -9.64 -24.09 -19.34
CA ASN A 203 -8.73 -24.42 -18.24
C ASN A 203 -9.39 -23.97 -16.94
N ALA A 204 -9.47 -24.86 -15.96
CA ALA A 204 -9.96 -24.57 -14.62
C ALA A 204 -8.83 -24.79 -13.61
N TYR A 205 -8.69 -23.85 -12.69
CA TYR A 205 -7.72 -23.85 -11.61
C TYR A 205 -8.47 -23.66 -10.29
N LEU A 206 -8.08 -24.41 -9.27
CA LEU A 206 -8.65 -24.30 -7.94
C LEU A 206 -7.55 -23.92 -6.94
N TYR A 207 -7.79 -22.86 -6.19
CA TYR A 207 -6.90 -22.36 -5.16
C TYR A 207 -7.54 -22.45 -3.78
N ASP A 208 -6.73 -22.72 -2.76
CA ASP A 208 -7.13 -22.54 -1.37
C ASP A 208 -7.05 -21.05 -0.95
N THR A 209 -7.52 -20.74 0.27
CA THR A 209 -7.47 -19.37 0.82
C THR A 209 -6.07 -18.87 1.13
N SER A 210 -5.05 -19.73 1.05
CA SER A 210 -3.63 -19.34 1.16
C SER A 210 -3.01 -19.04 -0.20
N GLY A 211 -3.77 -19.20 -1.29
CA GLY A 211 -3.32 -18.96 -2.66
C GLY A 211 -2.55 -20.12 -3.27
N ASN A 212 -2.56 -21.31 -2.64
CA ASN A 212 -1.92 -22.49 -3.21
C ASN A 212 -2.85 -23.11 -4.26
N LEU A 213 -2.27 -23.50 -5.41
CA LEU A 213 -2.98 -24.28 -6.41
C LEU A 213 -3.17 -25.72 -5.89
N VAL A 214 -4.41 -26.15 -5.66
CA VAL A 214 -4.75 -27.47 -5.11
C VAL A 214 -5.32 -28.44 -6.15
N ALA A 215 -5.77 -27.92 -7.29
CA ALA A 215 -6.19 -28.70 -8.46
C ALA A 215 -6.15 -27.84 -9.72
N SER A 216 -5.92 -28.49 -10.87
CA SER A 216 -6.07 -27.86 -12.19
C SER A 216 -6.43 -28.90 -13.23
N VAL A 217 -7.42 -28.59 -14.06
CA VAL A 217 -7.88 -29.45 -15.15
C VAL A 217 -8.08 -28.62 -16.41
N SER A 218 -7.89 -29.22 -17.57
CA SER A 218 -8.15 -28.57 -18.85
C SER A 218 -8.85 -29.51 -19.80
N TRP A 219 -9.66 -28.95 -20.68
CA TRP A 219 -10.33 -29.69 -21.72
C TRP A 219 -10.32 -28.88 -23.01
N SER A 220 -10.26 -29.57 -24.15
CA SER A 220 -10.39 -28.96 -25.46
C SER A 220 -11.08 -29.92 -26.41
N GLY A 221 -12.22 -29.51 -26.97
CA GLY A 221 -13.02 -30.36 -27.83
C GLY A 221 -13.53 -29.66 -29.10
N ARG A 222 -14.12 -30.45 -29.99
CA ARG A 222 -14.65 -30.01 -31.29
C ARG A 222 -16.07 -29.42 -31.22
N TYR A 223 -16.67 -29.39 -30.03
CA TYR A 223 -17.97 -28.77 -29.85
C TYR A 223 -17.81 -27.26 -29.95
N TYR A 224 -18.31 -26.68 -31.04
CA TYR A 224 -18.40 -25.23 -31.15
C TYR A 224 -19.44 -24.73 -30.15
N PHE A 225 -18.96 -24.13 -29.07
CA PHE A 225 -19.78 -23.50 -28.05
C PHE A 225 -19.34 -22.05 -27.91
N THR A 226 -20.29 -21.12 -28.03
CA THR A 226 -20.05 -19.70 -27.81
C THR A 226 -20.65 -19.30 -26.46
N PRO A 227 -19.83 -19.17 -25.40
CA PRO A 227 -20.28 -18.57 -24.15
C PRO A 227 -20.89 -17.21 -24.42
N THR A 228 -22.08 -16.97 -23.89
CA THR A 228 -22.82 -15.72 -24.02
C THR A 228 -23.09 -15.12 -22.65
N TYR A 229 -23.43 -15.94 -21.66
CA TYR A 229 -23.61 -15.50 -20.28
C TYR A 229 -22.67 -16.28 -19.37
N LEU A 230 -22.23 -15.64 -18.29
CA LEU A 230 -21.27 -16.18 -17.34
C LEU A 230 -21.81 -15.97 -15.93
N GLY A 231 -21.63 -16.95 -15.06
CA GLY A 231 -22.20 -16.90 -13.72
C GLY A 231 -21.71 -18.02 -12.82
N VAL A 232 -22.52 -18.28 -11.80
CA VAL A 232 -22.32 -19.36 -10.84
C VAL A 232 -23.45 -20.38 -10.94
N GLU A 233 -23.16 -21.61 -10.55
CA GLU A 233 -24.08 -22.73 -10.60
C GLU A 233 -24.00 -23.59 -9.33
N VAL A 234 -25.14 -24.17 -8.96
CA VAL A 234 -25.28 -25.21 -7.94
C VAL A 234 -26.16 -26.34 -8.45
N ASP A 235 -25.79 -27.58 -8.14
CA ASP A 235 -26.58 -28.79 -8.40
C ASP A 235 -26.53 -29.73 -7.18
N ASP A 236 -27.69 -30.15 -6.68
CA ASP A 236 -27.87 -30.97 -5.46
C ASP A 236 -27.20 -30.44 -4.17
N VAL A 237 -26.80 -29.16 -4.16
CA VAL A 237 -26.12 -28.51 -3.02
C VAL A 237 -26.72 -27.17 -2.66
N THR A 238 -26.32 -26.70 -1.48
CA THR A 238 -26.33 -25.28 -1.12
C THR A 238 -24.89 -24.79 -0.99
N ALA A 239 -24.55 -23.70 -1.68
CA ALA A 239 -23.23 -23.09 -1.65
C ALA A 239 -23.32 -21.57 -1.50
N VAL A 240 -22.23 -20.96 -1.01
CA VAL A 240 -22.04 -19.50 -1.00
C VAL A 240 -20.98 -19.12 -2.01
N PHE A 241 -21.20 -18.00 -2.69
CA PHE A 241 -20.29 -17.41 -3.67
C PHE A 241 -19.90 -15.99 -3.26
N ASP A 242 -18.66 -15.64 -3.58
CA ASP A 242 -18.06 -14.32 -3.32
C ASP A 242 -17.03 -13.97 -4.41
N ASP A 243 -16.53 -12.73 -4.47
CA ASP A 243 -15.43 -12.34 -5.37
C ASP A 243 -15.60 -12.75 -6.85
N PHE A 244 -16.78 -12.54 -7.44
CA PHE A 244 -17.00 -12.89 -8.84
C PHE A 244 -16.40 -11.83 -9.77
N GLU A 245 -15.61 -12.26 -10.76
CA GLU A 245 -15.09 -11.38 -11.81
C GLU A 245 -15.07 -12.10 -13.18
N VAL A 246 -15.42 -11.36 -14.23
CA VAL A 246 -15.17 -11.72 -15.64
C VAL A 246 -14.16 -10.74 -16.22
N SER A 247 -13.12 -11.24 -16.87
CA SER A 247 -12.00 -10.41 -17.35
C SER A 247 -11.46 -10.83 -18.71
N THR A 248 -10.92 -9.86 -19.45
CA THR A 248 -10.15 -10.09 -20.68
C THR A 248 -8.69 -10.47 -20.43
N GLY A 249 -8.21 -10.28 -19.20
CA GLY A 249 -6.86 -10.62 -18.74
C GLY A 249 -6.92 -11.57 -17.56
N ASP A 250 -5.76 -12.06 -17.12
CA ASP A 250 -5.68 -13.00 -16.00
C ASP A 250 -6.03 -12.27 -14.68
N PRO A 251 -7.16 -12.61 -14.03
CA PRO A 251 -7.64 -11.92 -12.84
C PRO A 251 -6.85 -12.30 -11.59
N ARG A 252 -5.97 -13.31 -11.66
CA ARG A 252 -5.15 -13.74 -10.51
C ARG A 252 -4.11 -12.70 -10.11
N PHE A 253 -3.82 -11.72 -10.96
CA PHE A 253 -2.73 -10.78 -10.75
C PHE A 253 -3.14 -9.33 -10.92
N VAL A 254 -2.61 -8.46 -10.05
CA VAL A 254 -2.51 -7.02 -10.31
C VAL A 254 -1.11 -6.71 -10.79
N THR A 255 -0.99 -5.94 -11.87
CA THR A 255 0.32 -5.53 -12.41
C THR A 255 0.63 -4.09 -12.02
N VAL A 256 1.85 -3.84 -11.54
CA VAL A 256 2.36 -2.51 -11.25
C VAL A 256 3.62 -2.26 -12.07
N ASN A 257 3.55 -1.26 -12.94
CA ASN A 257 4.63 -0.80 -13.79
C ASN A 257 5.40 0.36 -13.13
N ASN A 258 6.63 0.56 -13.60
CA ASN A 258 7.59 1.52 -13.06
C ASN A 258 7.85 1.32 -11.56
N THR A 259 7.90 0.08 -11.11
CA THR A 259 8.35 -0.23 -9.76
C THR A 259 9.86 0.03 -9.63
N ILE A 260 10.32 0.30 -8.41
CA ILE A 260 11.74 0.55 -8.12
C ILE A 260 12.29 -0.70 -7.42
N PRO A 261 13.34 -1.36 -7.94
CA PRO A 261 13.90 -2.54 -7.31
C PRO A 261 14.25 -2.31 -5.82
N GLY A 262 13.89 -3.27 -4.97
CA GLY A 262 14.04 -3.21 -3.52
C GLY A 262 12.87 -2.56 -2.77
N TYR A 263 11.96 -1.88 -3.47
CA TYR A 263 10.75 -1.32 -2.85
C TYR A 263 9.68 -2.41 -2.73
N THR A 264 8.92 -2.37 -1.65
CA THR A 264 7.80 -3.31 -1.44
C THR A 264 6.51 -2.66 -1.90
N VAL A 265 5.77 -3.36 -2.76
CA VAL A 265 4.41 -3.00 -3.17
C VAL A 265 3.45 -3.94 -2.45
N SER A 266 2.40 -3.41 -1.85
CA SER A 266 1.37 -4.20 -1.18
C SER A 266 -0.03 -3.69 -1.48
N ILE A 267 -0.98 -4.61 -1.61
CA ILE A 267 -2.41 -4.34 -1.73
C ILE A 267 -3.05 -4.67 -0.39
N GLY A 268 -3.78 -3.71 0.17
CA GLY A 268 -4.59 -3.87 1.37
C GLY A 268 -6.06 -3.70 1.05
N ASP A 269 -6.90 -4.46 1.74
CA ASP A 269 -8.35 -4.30 1.68
C ASP A 269 -8.85 -3.15 2.58
N ASN A 270 -10.15 -2.86 2.50
CA ASN A 270 -10.84 -1.86 3.31
C ASN A 270 -10.96 -2.25 4.79
N LEU A 271 -10.70 -3.50 5.16
CA LEU A 271 -10.71 -4.01 6.53
C LEU A 271 -9.33 -3.95 7.20
N GLY A 272 -8.29 -3.56 6.45
CA GLY A 272 -6.92 -3.42 6.94
C GLY A 272 -6.05 -4.67 6.79
N ASN A 273 -6.55 -5.72 6.12
CA ASN A 273 -5.76 -6.92 5.82
C ASN A 273 -4.91 -6.70 4.58
N ILE A 274 -3.71 -7.28 4.57
CA ILE A 274 -2.88 -7.35 3.36
C ILE A 274 -3.35 -8.52 2.51
N VAL A 275 -3.77 -8.23 1.28
CA VAL A 275 -4.16 -9.21 0.27
C VAL A 275 -2.93 -9.77 -0.41
N ALA A 276 -2.03 -8.88 -0.85
CA ALA A 276 -0.83 -9.25 -1.59
C ALA A 276 0.32 -8.32 -1.25
N ALA A 277 1.54 -8.84 -1.23
CA ALA A 277 2.74 -8.03 -1.07
C ALA A 277 3.94 -8.67 -1.76
N ILE A 278 4.80 -7.83 -2.35
CA ILE A 278 6.01 -8.27 -3.04
C ILE A 278 7.06 -7.17 -3.04
N THR A 279 8.32 -7.56 -2.86
CA THR A 279 9.47 -6.67 -3.06
C THR A 279 9.85 -6.70 -4.54
N ALA A 280 9.81 -5.54 -5.20
CA ALA A 280 10.10 -5.42 -6.62
C ALA A 280 11.55 -5.84 -6.93
N SER A 281 11.72 -6.70 -7.92
CA SER A 281 13.03 -7.11 -8.46
C SER A 281 13.34 -6.47 -9.82
N SER A 282 12.33 -5.88 -10.46
CA SER A 282 12.43 -5.21 -11.78
C SER A 282 11.48 -4.01 -11.83
N SER A 283 11.38 -3.34 -12.99
CA SER A 283 10.48 -2.21 -13.22
C SER A 283 9.02 -2.60 -13.45
N THR A 284 8.71 -3.90 -13.49
CA THR A 284 7.35 -4.41 -13.54
C THR A 284 7.19 -5.49 -12.49
N THR A 285 6.06 -5.48 -11.80
CA THR A 285 5.81 -6.37 -10.67
C THR A 285 4.38 -6.85 -10.71
N GLN A 286 4.18 -8.16 -10.55
CA GLN A 286 2.86 -8.77 -10.47
C GLN A 286 2.60 -9.23 -9.04
N LEU A 287 1.46 -8.83 -8.49
CA LEU A 287 0.98 -9.22 -7.18
C LEU A 287 -0.12 -10.25 -7.38
N SER A 288 0.03 -11.44 -6.78
CA SER A 288 -1.02 -12.45 -6.77
C SER A 288 -2.14 -11.99 -5.84
N VAL A 289 -3.32 -11.76 -6.40
CA VAL A 289 -4.55 -11.41 -5.68
C VAL A 289 -5.59 -12.54 -5.77
N VAL A 290 -5.17 -13.75 -6.16
CA VAL A 290 -6.08 -14.89 -6.38
C VAL A 290 -6.94 -15.22 -5.16
N THR A 291 -6.51 -14.88 -3.95
CA THR A 291 -7.27 -15.11 -2.72
C THR A 291 -8.35 -14.06 -2.46
N ASP A 292 -8.39 -12.96 -3.20
CA ASP A 292 -9.28 -11.81 -3.00
C ASP A 292 -9.28 -10.94 -4.27
N VAL A 293 -9.83 -11.49 -5.34
CA VAL A 293 -9.74 -10.88 -6.68
C VAL A 293 -10.53 -9.57 -6.73
N VAL A 294 -11.67 -9.51 -6.04
CA VAL A 294 -12.44 -8.29 -5.84
C VAL A 294 -12.06 -7.75 -4.46
N VAL A 295 -10.98 -6.96 -4.40
CA VAL A 295 -10.32 -6.63 -3.13
C VAL A 295 -11.29 -6.07 -2.08
N GLY A 296 -11.35 -6.73 -0.92
CA GLY A 296 -12.11 -6.28 0.25
C GLY A 296 -13.58 -6.68 0.23
N THR A 297 -14.46 -5.69 0.33
CA THR A 297 -15.93 -5.85 0.15
C THR A 297 -16.36 -5.18 -1.17
N GLY A 298 -15.51 -5.27 -2.19
CA GLY A 298 -15.68 -4.57 -3.48
C GLY A 298 -15.62 -3.05 -3.43
N VAL A 299 -15.10 -2.45 -2.35
CA VAL A 299 -14.93 -0.99 -2.18
C VAL A 299 -13.68 -0.64 -1.36
N ASP A 300 -13.06 0.50 -1.66
CA ASP A 300 -12.15 1.23 -0.76
C ASP A 300 -10.86 0.51 -0.30
N GLY A 301 -10.27 -0.33 -1.16
CA GLY A 301 -8.91 -0.88 -0.97
C GLY A 301 -7.79 0.16 -1.15
N ASN A 302 -6.54 -0.25 -0.92
CA ASN A 302 -5.37 0.61 -1.17
C ASN A 302 -4.15 -0.16 -1.72
N ILE A 303 -3.30 0.56 -2.44
CA ILE A 303 -1.96 0.11 -2.83
C ILE A 303 -0.95 0.98 -2.08
N THR A 304 -0.08 0.34 -1.30
CA THR A 304 1.00 0.99 -0.57
C THR A 304 2.34 0.58 -1.17
N VAL A 305 3.22 1.56 -1.43
CA VAL A 305 4.61 1.34 -1.83
C VAL A 305 5.51 1.79 -0.69
N LYS A 306 6.48 0.95 -0.31
CA LYS A 306 7.42 1.22 0.78
C LYS A 306 8.87 1.18 0.30
N TYR A 307 9.69 2.06 0.86
CA TYR A 307 11.14 1.99 0.76
C TYR A 307 11.68 0.66 1.36
N PRO A 308 12.91 0.24 1.04
CA PRO A 308 13.52 -0.97 1.62
C PRO A 308 13.57 -0.97 3.16
N ASP A 309 13.59 0.21 3.80
CA ASP A 309 13.58 0.36 5.25
C ASP A 309 12.16 0.26 5.88
N GLY A 310 11.13 0.07 5.05
CA GLY A 310 9.73 -0.03 5.47
C GLY A 310 8.97 1.30 5.52
N THR A 311 9.64 2.43 5.31
CA THR A 311 9.00 3.76 5.26
C THR A 311 8.07 3.87 4.06
N ILE A 312 6.97 4.60 4.19
CA ILE A 312 6.02 4.81 3.10
C ILE A 312 6.66 5.66 1.99
N CYS A 313 6.58 5.18 0.76
CA CYS A 313 6.93 5.90 -0.47
C CYS A 313 5.67 6.44 -1.17
N LEU A 314 4.58 5.68 -1.15
CA LEU A 314 3.31 6.05 -1.75
C LEU A 314 2.15 5.34 -1.06
N VAL A 315 1.01 6.02 -0.95
CA VAL A 315 -0.30 5.39 -0.72
C VAL A 315 -1.24 5.81 -1.84
N TYR A 316 -1.77 4.84 -2.56
CA TYR A 316 -2.82 4.97 -3.57
C TYR A 316 -4.12 4.35 -3.04
N LYS A 317 -5.22 5.04 -3.24
CA LYS A 317 -6.59 4.64 -3.00
C LYS A 317 -7.39 4.91 -4.28
N PRO A 318 -8.22 3.95 -4.72
CA PRO A 318 -9.18 4.19 -5.78
C PRO A 318 -10.11 5.38 -5.45
N ALA A 319 -10.77 5.89 -6.49
CA ALA A 319 -11.84 6.86 -6.28
C ALA A 319 -12.98 6.23 -5.45
N SER A 320 -13.72 7.05 -4.71
CA SER A 320 -14.86 6.57 -3.92
C SER A 320 -15.85 5.81 -4.80
N GLY A 321 -16.23 4.60 -4.35
CA GLY A 321 -17.11 3.71 -5.10
C GLY A 321 -16.41 2.86 -6.17
N ASP A 322 -15.09 2.94 -6.28
CA ASP A 322 -14.26 2.05 -7.09
C ASP A 322 -13.43 1.13 -6.19
N THR A 323 -12.88 0.05 -6.76
CA THR A 323 -12.07 -0.92 -6.05
C THR A 323 -10.84 -1.34 -6.87
N ILE A 324 -9.95 -2.11 -6.25
CA ILE A 324 -8.82 -2.78 -6.90
C ILE A 324 -9.31 -4.16 -7.34
N LEU A 325 -9.11 -4.49 -8.61
CA LEU A 325 -9.56 -5.76 -9.19
C LEU A 325 -8.40 -6.57 -9.73
N GLY A 326 -8.62 -7.87 -9.84
CA GLY A 326 -7.82 -8.75 -10.68
C GLY A 326 -7.62 -8.18 -12.07
N GLY A 327 -6.41 -8.34 -12.60
CA GLY A 327 -6.06 -7.87 -13.93
C GLY A 327 -6.05 -6.34 -14.10
N ASP A 328 -6.15 -5.55 -13.02
CA ASP A 328 -5.83 -4.13 -13.06
C ASP A 328 -4.33 -3.91 -13.32
N ILE A 329 -4.03 -2.83 -14.05
CA ILE A 329 -2.66 -2.40 -14.33
C ILE A 329 -2.49 -0.97 -13.81
N TYR A 330 -1.53 -0.81 -12.91
CA TYR A 330 -1.15 0.48 -12.32
C TYR A 330 0.23 0.89 -12.81
N THR A 331 0.47 2.19 -12.91
CA THR A 331 1.79 2.74 -13.22
C THR A 331 2.18 3.76 -12.16
N ILE A 332 3.39 3.62 -11.63
CA ILE A 332 3.99 4.59 -10.70
C ILE A 332 4.66 5.71 -11.50
N THR A 333 4.38 6.95 -11.13
CA THR A 333 5.16 8.12 -11.55
C THR A 333 6.30 8.29 -10.56
N GLN A 334 7.53 8.18 -11.02
CA GLN A 334 8.72 8.38 -10.20
C GLN A 334 9.18 9.84 -10.23
N GLY A 335 9.77 10.30 -9.12
CA GLY A 335 10.36 11.63 -8.98
C GLY A 335 11.82 11.55 -8.56
N SER A 336 12.51 12.69 -8.70
CA SER A 336 13.89 12.84 -8.27
C SER A 336 14.02 14.00 -7.28
N LEU A 337 14.87 13.83 -6.29
CA LEU A 337 15.19 14.89 -5.34
C LEU A 337 16.28 15.79 -5.90
N VAL A 338 16.07 17.09 -5.86
CA VAL A 338 17.10 18.08 -6.16
C VAL A 338 17.53 18.73 -4.85
N ALA A 339 18.70 18.32 -4.35
CA ALA A 339 19.25 18.82 -3.08
C ALA A 339 20.47 19.71 -3.33
N SER A 340 20.56 20.82 -2.59
CA SER A 340 21.73 21.69 -2.53
C SER A 340 22.18 21.85 -1.09
N PHE A 341 23.47 21.66 -0.82
CA PHE A 341 24.06 21.71 0.52
C PHE A 341 24.95 22.94 0.67
N GLY A 342 24.98 23.52 1.87
CA GLY A 342 26.00 24.51 2.22
C GLY A 342 27.40 23.89 2.25
N ALA A 343 28.44 24.73 2.19
CA ALA A 343 29.84 24.29 2.09
C ALA A 343 30.28 23.31 3.20
N ASN A 344 29.66 23.40 4.38
CA ASN A 344 29.95 22.54 5.54
C ASN A 344 28.89 21.45 5.78
N TYR A 345 27.93 21.27 4.87
CA TYR A 345 26.80 20.34 5.03
C TYR A 345 25.95 20.60 6.29
N THR A 346 25.96 21.85 6.77
CA THR A 346 25.17 22.33 7.92
C THR A 346 23.93 23.11 7.49
N SER A 347 23.59 23.07 6.21
CA SER A 347 22.36 23.63 5.65
C SER A 347 22.00 22.89 4.38
N ALA A 348 20.70 22.79 4.10
CA ALA A 348 20.21 22.12 2.90
C ALA A 348 18.93 22.77 2.35
N SER A 349 18.80 22.77 1.02
CA SER A 349 17.54 23.04 0.33
C SER A 349 17.23 21.88 -0.59
N VAL A 350 16.03 21.35 -0.49
CA VAL A 350 15.54 20.21 -1.27
C VAL A 350 14.29 20.62 -2.04
N ARG A 351 14.21 20.20 -3.30
CA ARG A 351 13.01 20.31 -4.13
C ARG A 351 12.48 18.93 -4.49
N ALA A 352 11.17 18.77 -4.39
CA ALA A 352 10.45 17.57 -4.76
C ALA A 352 9.07 17.90 -5.35
N THR A 353 8.50 16.96 -6.08
CA THR A 353 7.11 16.95 -6.54
C THR A 353 6.28 15.98 -5.70
N ILE A 354 5.05 16.35 -5.37
CA ILE A 354 4.10 15.53 -4.61
C ILE A 354 2.77 15.40 -5.36
N TRP A 355 2.01 14.39 -5.01
CA TRP A 355 0.71 14.13 -5.65
C TRP A 355 -0.38 15.08 -5.17
N VAL A 356 -1.33 15.33 -6.07
CA VAL A 356 -2.59 16.02 -5.84
C VAL A 356 -3.73 15.01 -5.74
N SER A 357 -4.12 14.64 -4.53
CA SER A 357 -5.36 13.89 -4.31
C SER A 357 -5.63 13.73 -2.82
N ASN A 358 -6.87 14.02 -2.40
CA ASN A 358 -7.33 13.66 -1.06
C ASN A 358 -7.39 12.12 -0.94
N GLY A 359 -6.92 11.57 0.18
CA GLY A 359 -6.87 10.13 0.44
C GLY A 359 -5.62 9.40 -0.08
N ASN A 360 -4.86 10.03 -0.96
CA ASN A 360 -3.59 9.54 -1.49
C ASN A 360 -2.42 10.30 -0.88
N SER A 361 -1.23 9.72 -0.84
CA SER A 361 -0.06 10.41 -0.29
C SER A 361 1.25 10.00 -0.96
N THR A 362 2.13 10.99 -1.10
CA THR A 362 3.53 10.84 -1.49
C THR A 362 4.38 10.77 -0.23
N GLY A 363 5.28 9.80 -0.15
CA GLY A 363 6.26 9.62 0.92
C GLY A 363 7.69 9.81 0.43
N ILE A 364 8.46 10.66 1.13
CA ILE A 364 9.79 11.09 0.69
C ILE A 364 10.76 11.05 1.87
N ILE A 365 11.86 10.31 1.74
CA ILE A 365 13.03 10.48 2.59
C ILE A 365 13.86 11.60 1.95
N PHE A 366 13.68 12.85 2.38
CA PHE A 366 14.20 14.01 1.64
C PHE A 366 15.62 14.39 2.03
N LEU A 367 16.07 14.07 3.24
CA LEU A 367 17.42 14.27 3.74
C LEU A 367 17.81 13.18 4.73
N SER A 368 19.11 13.06 4.99
CA SER A 368 19.67 12.34 6.12
C SER A 368 20.53 13.28 6.98
N ALA A 369 20.64 12.99 8.27
CA ALA A 369 21.53 13.66 9.22
C ALA A 369 22.45 12.59 9.82
N SER A 370 23.72 12.62 9.43
CA SER A 370 24.73 11.65 9.85
C SER A 370 25.55 12.19 11.00
N ASN A 371 25.77 11.35 12.01
CA ASN A 371 26.66 11.63 13.13
C ASN A 371 28.06 11.06 12.83
N ASN A 372 28.97 11.95 12.47
CA ASN A 372 30.37 11.61 12.20
C ASN A 372 31.21 11.44 13.47
N ASP A 373 30.65 11.73 14.65
CA ASP A 373 31.26 11.41 15.93
C ASP A 373 30.99 9.94 16.27
N SER A 374 32.04 9.12 16.23
CA SER A 374 31.96 7.70 16.56
C SER A 374 31.97 7.43 18.07
N SER A 375 32.16 8.45 18.91
CA SER A 375 32.34 8.29 20.36
C SER A 375 31.08 8.57 21.18
N LYS A 376 30.13 9.35 20.65
CA LYS A 376 28.93 9.74 21.41
C LYS A 376 27.71 10.02 20.51
N PRO A 377 26.49 9.79 21.03
CA PRO A 377 25.27 10.14 20.33
C PRO A 377 24.95 11.64 20.44
N TYR A 378 24.04 12.10 19.60
CA TYR A 378 23.39 13.42 19.71
C TYR A 378 21.88 13.25 19.69
N TYR A 379 21.15 14.26 20.16
CA TYR A 379 19.69 14.25 20.22
C TYR A 379 19.16 15.33 19.31
N ALA A 380 18.32 14.96 18.34
CA ALA A 380 17.86 15.88 17.30
C ALA A 380 16.33 15.96 17.21
N ARG A 381 15.83 17.12 16.79
CA ARG A 381 14.44 17.36 16.36
C ARG A 381 14.40 18.38 15.22
N LEU A 382 13.28 18.41 14.51
CA LEU A 382 12.97 19.44 13.53
C LEU A 382 12.00 20.46 14.13
N ILE A 383 12.22 21.74 13.82
CA ILE A 383 11.35 22.84 14.20
C ILE A 383 10.95 23.57 12.91
N LEU A 384 9.66 23.69 12.64
CA LEU A 384 9.10 24.44 11.52
C LEU A 384 9.09 25.94 11.83
N ASP A 385 9.69 26.74 10.96
CA ASP A 385 9.55 28.20 10.98
C ASP A 385 8.25 28.57 10.25
N SER A 386 7.20 28.80 11.03
CA SER A 386 5.88 29.18 10.53
C SER A 386 5.85 30.56 9.85
N SER A 387 6.79 31.44 10.18
CA SER A 387 6.81 32.81 9.67
C SER A 387 7.31 32.91 8.23
N THR A 388 8.13 31.95 7.81
CA THR A 388 8.74 31.92 6.47
C THR A 388 8.25 30.76 5.59
N SER A 389 7.47 29.83 6.16
CA SER A 389 6.91 28.68 5.44
C SER A 389 5.64 29.03 4.67
N THR A 390 5.44 28.42 3.50
CA THR A 390 4.22 28.51 2.71
C THR A 390 3.54 27.14 2.65
N VAL A 391 2.47 26.96 3.42
CA VAL A 391 1.80 25.66 3.58
C VAL A 391 0.39 25.61 2.98
N SER A 392 -0.06 26.68 2.30
CA SER A 392 -1.41 26.72 1.74
C SER A 392 -1.66 25.54 0.78
N GLY A 393 -2.75 24.81 0.99
CA GLY A 393 -3.11 23.62 0.22
C GLY A 393 -2.31 22.35 0.54
N LEU A 394 -1.45 22.35 1.57
CA LEU A 394 -0.66 21.18 1.98
C LEU A 394 -1.34 20.42 3.12
N THR A 395 -1.40 19.09 3.00
CA THR A 395 -1.66 18.18 4.13
C THR A 395 -0.49 17.22 4.23
N CYS A 396 0.24 17.24 5.35
CA CYS A 396 1.43 16.42 5.51
C CYS A 396 1.83 16.16 6.97
N ASN A 397 2.65 15.12 7.13
CA ASN A 397 3.48 14.90 8.30
C ASN A 397 4.96 14.94 7.89
N VAL A 398 5.79 15.53 8.75
CA VAL A 398 7.25 15.47 8.65
C VAL A 398 7.81 14.87 9.94
N THR A 399 8.66 13.85 9.82
CA THR A 399 9.23 13.11 10.95
C THR A 399 10.74 12.95 10.80
N LEU A 400 11.43 12.73 11.93
CA LEU A 400 12.76 12.14 11.93
C LEU A 400 12.66 10.70 12.40
N TYR A 401 13.47 9.83 11.84
CA TYR A 401 13.55 8.46 12.30
C TYR A 401 14.95 7.88 12.15
N THR A 402 15.27 6.92 13.01
CA THR A 402 16.40 5.99 12.89
C THR A 402 15.84 4.57 12.76
N SER A 403 16.71 3.57 12.74
CA SER A 403 16.28 2.16 12.78
C SER A 403 15.57 1.76 14.07
N THR A 404 15.65 2.56 15.14
CA THR A 404 15.12 2.21 16.47
C THR A 404 14.16 3.23 17.08
N ALA A 405 14.05 4.43 16.49
CA ALA A 405 13.21 5.50 17.02
C ALA A 405 12.56 6.30 15.89
N THR A 406 11.33 6.76 16.11
CA THR A 406 10.63 7.70 15.23
C THR A 406 10.08 8.83 16.09
N SER A 407 10.25 10.07 15.63
CA SER A 407 9.76 11.24 16.34
C SER A 407 8.23 11.39 16.19
N THR A 408 7.61 12.13 17.10
CA THR A 408 6.29 12.73 16.79
C THR A 408 6.43 13.67 15.59
N PRO A 409 5.37 13.87 14.78
CA PRO A 409 5.47 14.65 13.56
C PRO A 409 5.29 16.17 13.77
N ILE A 410 5.91 16.94 12.88
CA ILE A 410 5.35 18.23 12.43
C ILE A 410 4.16 17.88 11.55
N THR A 411 3.01 18.51 11.80
CA THR A 411 1.76 18.22 11.07
C THR A 411 1.18 19.49 10.49
N VAL A 412 0.87 19.44 9.19
CA VAL A 412 0.07 20.43 8.48
C VAL A 412 -1.20 19.73 8.01
N SER A 413 -2.36 20.32 8.28
CA SER A 413 -3.66 19.79 7.85
C SER A 413 -4.41 20.88 7.09
N SER A 414 -4.72 20.63 5.81
CA SER A 414 -5.46 21.56 4.95
C SER A 414 -4.87 22.98 4.97
N GLY A 415 -3.54 23.06 4.93
CA GLY A 415 -2.77 24.30 4.97
C GLY A 415 -2.72 25.02 6.31
N GLN A 416 -3.12 24.36 7.41
CA GLN A 416 -2.95 24.86 8.77
C GLN A 416 -1.88 24.07 9.51
N ILE A 417 -0.97 24.77 10.20
CA ILE A 417 0.06 24.14 11.03
C ILE A 417 -0.61 23.66 12.34
N VAL A 418 -0.64 22.35 12.54
CA VAL A 418 -1.21 21.70 13.74
C VAL A 418 -0.11 21.41 14.76
N SER A 419 1.07 20.99 14.29
CA SER A 419 2.27 20.79 15.10
C SER A 419 3.46 21.40 14.37
N SER A 420 4.27 22.19 15.08
CA SER A 420 5.41 22.92 14.51
C SER A 420 6.77 22.32 14.88
N ALA A 421 6.82 21.22 15.64
CA ALA A 421 8.08 20.55 15.97
C ALA A 421 7.90 19.05 16.12
N THR A 422 8.97 18.31 15.86
CA THR A 422 9.04 16.90 16.21
C THR A 422 9.51 16.71 17.65
N SER A 423 9.27 15.54 18.24
CA SER A 423 9.97 15.14 19.46
C SER A 423 11.46 14.91 19.19
N PHE A 424 12.28 14.96 20.25
CA PHE A 424 13.68 14.55 20.15
C PHE A 424 13.80 13.04 19.87
N ILE A 425 14.77 12.69 19.03
CA ILE A 425 15.26 11.33 18.86
C ILE A 425 16.78 11.30 19.00
N GLN A 426 17.32 10.14 19.37
CA GLN A 426 18.76 9.95 19.43
C GLN A 426 19.31 9.57 18.05
N ILE A 427 20.34 10.28 17.59
CA ILE A 427 21.21 9.87 16.49
C ILE A 427 22.42 9.13 17.11
N PRO A 428 22.56 7.81 16.89
CA PRO A 428 23.64 7.02 17.47
C PRO A 428 25.03 7.53 17.06
N ALA A 429 26.05 7.20 17.85
CA ALA A 429 27.45 7.43 17.49
C ALA A 429 27.78 6.69 16.17
N GLY A 430 28.32 7.40 15.18
CA GLY A 430 28.55 6.84 13.83
C GLY A 430 27.27 6.48 13.05
N GLY A 431 26.09 6.81 13.57
CA GLY A 431 24.80 6.49 12.96
C GLY A 431 24.20 7.66 12.18
N SER A 432 22.95 7.51 11.71
CA SER A 432 22.20 8.57 11.05
C SER A 432 20.73 8.56 11.42
N ALA A 433 20.08 9.69 11.20
CA ALA A 433 18.63 9.83 11.18
C ALA A 433 18.17 10.31 9.81
N ASN A 434 17.06 9.79 9.34
CA ASN A 434 16.41 10.19 8.11
C ASN A 434 15.30 11.20 8.42
N LEU A 435 15.16 12.20 7.54
CA LEU A 435 14.08 13.18 7.58
C LEU A 435 13.06 12.75 6.52
N SER A 436 11.84 12.43 6.96
CA SER A 436 10.77 11.93 6.11
C SER A 436 9.63 12.93 6.01
N PHE A 437 9.04 13.00 4.83
CA PHE A 437 7.80 13.69 4.52
C PHE A 437 6.77 12.65 4.08
N THR A 438 5.51 12.79 4.50
CA THR A 438 4.38 12.07 3.91
C THR A 438 3.19 13.01 3.78
N GLY A 439 2.64 13.16 2.59
CA GLY A 439 1.54 14.11 2.38
C GLY A 439 1.09 14.26 0.94
N TYR A 440 0.18 15.21 0.71
CA TYR A 440 -0.38 15.53 -0.60
C TYR A 440 -0.72 17.04 -0.68
N ALA A 441 -0.90 17.52 -1.91
CA ALA A 441 -1.40 18.85 -2.20
C ALA A 441 -2.90 18.83 -2.55
N SER A 442 -3.61 19.91 -2.26
CA SER A 442 -5.05 20.04 -2.52
C SER A 442 -5.38 20.30 -4.00
N SER A 443 -4.44 20.86 -4.76
CA SER A 443 -4.60 21.18 -6.19
C SER A 443 -3.26 21.15 -6.91
N THR A 444 -3.29 21.06 -8.24
CA THR A 444 -2.10 21.17 -9.10
C THR A 444 -1.60 22.61 -9.18
N GLY A 445 -0.32 22.79 -9.49
CA GLY A 445 0.31 24.09 -9.68
C GLY A 445 0.66 24.84 -8.38
N LEU A 446 0.61 24.18 -7.22
CA LEU A 446 1.01 24.79 -5.95
C LEU A 446 2.52 24.64 -5.75
N THR A 447 3.14 25.68 -5.19
CA THR A 447 4.48 25.60 -4.62
C THR A 447 4.40 25.87 -3.12
N MET A 448 4.65 24.83 -2.34
CA MET A 448 4.68 24.89 -0.88
C MET A 448 6.13 24.84 -0.41
N ARG A 449 6.44 25.51 0.70
CA ARG A 449 7.78 25.55 1.27
C ARG A 449 7.70 25.35 2.77
N LEU A 450 8.41 24.33 3.26
CA LEU A 450 8.64 24.08 4.68
C LEU A 450 10.07 24.52 4.99
N ASN A 451 10.22 25.66 5.66
CA ASN A 451 11.50 26.09 6.21
C ASN A 451 11.59 25.59 7.65
N MET A 452 12.63 24.83 7.94
CA MET A 452 12.82 24.14 9.21
C MET A 452 14.22 24.38 9.74
N LEU A 453 14.38 24.16 11.04
CA LEU A 453 15.66 24.06 11.71
C LEU A 453 15.82 22.62 12.21
N LEU A 454 16.88 21.94 11.79
CA LEU A 454 17.35 20.75 12.48
C LEU A 454 18.13 21.22 13.72
N GLU A 455 17.51 21.09 14.88
CA GLU A 455 18.19 21.28 16.15
C GLU A 455 18.80 19.95 16.57
N TYR A 456 20.07 19.94 16.93
CA TYR A 456 20.67 18.82 17.65
C TYR A 456 21.47 19.29 18.86
N CYS A 457 21.41 18.50 19.94
CA CYS A 457 22.02 18.80 21.22
C CYS A 457 22.94 17.66 21.68
N SER A 458 23.98 18.00 22.46
CA SER A 458 24.88 17.00 23.06
C SER A 458 24.24 16.17 24.18
N GLN A 459 23.12 16.64 24.74
CA GLN A 459 22.34 15.96 25.78
C GLN A 459 20.84 16.02 25.44
N PRO A 460 20.01 15.10 25.97
CA PRO A 460 18.59 15.08 25.68
C PRO A 460 17.85 16.27 26.30
N GLY A 461 16.75 16.69 25.66
CA GLY A 461 15.83 17.70 26.22
C GLY A 461 16.39 19.12 26.25
N GLU A 462 17.03 19.56 25.15
CA GLU A 462 17.63 20.91 25.02
C GLU A 462 18.79 21.18 26.01
N GLN A 463 19.39 20.13 26.56
CA GLN A 463 20.52 20.26 27.47
C GLN A 463 21.86 20.23 26.73
N GLY A 464 22.88 20.84 27.34
CA GLY A 464 24.23 20.92 26.78
C GLY A 464 24.35 21.95 25.65
N VAL A 465 25.18 21.66 24.64
CA VAL A 465 25.36 22.53 23.47
C VAL A 465 24.37 22.10 22.39
N CYS A 466 23.49 23.02 22.00
CA CYS A 466 22.55 22.84 20.90
C CYS A 466 22.97 23.69 19.68
N VAL A 467 22.79 23.12 18.49
CA VAL A 467 23.14 23.74 17.21
C VAL A 467 21.96 23.60 16.25
N TYR A 468 21.74 24.63 15.43
CA TYR A 468 20.60 24.71 14.51
C TYR A 468 21.08 24.78 13.06
N TYR A 469 20.62 23.84 12.24
CA TYR A 469 20.90 23.82 10.81
C TYR A 469 19.66 24.19 10.00
N PRO A 470 19.72 25.21 9.14
CA PRO A 470 18.59 25.56 8.28
C PRO A 470 18.39 24.51 7.20
N VAL A 471 17.15 24.03 7.11
CA VAL A 471 16.67 23.03 6.15
C VAL A 471 15.44 23.58 5.46
N SER A 472 15.42 23.59 4.13
CA SER A 472 14.24 24.01 3.36
C SER A 472 13.78 22.88 2.45
N LEU A 473 12.50 22.53 2.53
CA LEU A 473 11.85 21.57 1.63
C LEU A 473 10.81 22.32 0.79
N THR A 474 11.06 22.44 -0.51
CA THR A 474 10.11 23.00 -1.48
C THR A 474 9.40 21.86 -2.21
N LEU A 475 8.07 21.89 -2.18
CA LEU A 475 7.19 20.89 -2.74
C LEU A 475 6.39 21.51 -3.88
N ASN A 476 6.33 20.85 -5.03
CA ASN A 476 5.50 21.25 -6.17
C ASN A 476 4.42 20.21 -6.42
N SER A 477 3.26 20.63 -6.93
CA SER A 477 2.13 19.75 -7.23
C SER A 477 1.54 19.91 -8.62
#